data_AF-A0A9D6N4C7-F1
#
_entry.id   AF-A0A9D6N4C7-F1
#
_cell.length_a   1.000
_cell.length_b   1.000
_cell.length_c   1.000
_cell.angle_alpha   90.00
_cell.angle_beta   90.00
_cell.angle_gamma   90.00
#
_symmetry.space_group_name_H-M   'P 1'
#
loop_
_entity.id
_entity.type
_entity.pdbx_description
1 polymer ?
#
loop_
_entity_poly.entity_id
_entity_poly.type
_entity_poly.pdbx_seq_one_letter_code
_entity_poly.pdbx_strand_id
1 'polypeptide(L)'
;MFKTILGRFLKRGGTHPAAPAPDPGLYRLVWSLALFASGPEGEPFVMLSQALGAERLAFRCFRPVAVGQRYRLDAELSPEGQLQLHGVVRSVFKSGSSYQGELLLELDPATRQRLLEILASRSEKTA
;
A
#
# COMPACT_ATOMS: atom_id res chain seq x y z
N MET A 1 -16.56 -7.69 42.63
CA MET A 1 -15.25 -8.17 43.11
C MET A 1 -14.63 -9.06 42.03
N PHE A 2 -13.56 -8.56 41.38
CA PHE A 2 -12.38 -9.22 40.77
C PHE A 2 -12.55 -10.47 39.85
N LYS A 3 -12.30 -10.31 38.52
CA LYS A 3 -11.04 -10.53 37.73
C LYS A 3 -10.76 -12.02 37.38
N THR A 4 -10.93 -12.45 36.12
CA THR A 4 -9.91 -12.53 35.04
C THR A 4 -8.80 -13.56 35.29
N ILE A 5 -8.79 -14.68 34.54
CA ILE A 5 -7.59 -15.50 34.31
C ILE A 5 -7.55 -15.93 32.83
N LEU A 6 -7.17 -14.97 31.96
CA LEU A 6 -6.61 -15.23 30.64
C LEU A 6 -5.09 -15.28 30.82
N GLY A 7 -4.60 -16.42 31.30
CA GLY A 7 -3.22 -16.58 31.78
C GLY A 7 -2.59 -17.88 31.28
N ARG A 8 -2.43 -18.02 29.97
CA ARG A 8 -1.56 -19.04 29.34
C ARG A 8 -1.37 -18.63 27.90
N PHE A 9 -0.28 -17.93 27.58
CA PHE A 9 0.42 -17.99 26.27
C PHE A 9 1.65 -17.06 26.19
N LEU A 10 2.20 -16.59 27.31
CA LEU A 10 3.47 -15.85 27.33
C LEU A 10 4.59 -16.71 27.91
N LYS A 11 5.04 -17.73 27.15
CA LYS A 11 6.35 -18.37 27.40
C LYS A 11 6.79 -19.29 26.25
N ARG A 12 7.04 -18.71 25.07
CA ARG A 12 8.09 -19.24 24.18
C ARG A 12 8.86 -18.06 23.61
N GLY A 13 10.04 -17.85 24.17
CA GLY A 13 11.07 -17.00 23.59
C GLY A 13 11.48 -17.60 22.25
N GLY A 14 11.00 -16.99 21.18
CA GLY A 14 11.74 -16.88 19.94
C GLY A 14 12.29 -15.47 19.91
N THR A 15 13.60 -15.34 19.78
CA THR A 15 14.26 -14.09 19.39
C THR A 15 13.69 -13.64 18.06
N HIS A 16 12.57 -12.91 18.10
CA HIS A 16 12.21 -12.05 17.00
C HIS A 16 13.34 -11.03 16.89
N PRO A 17 14.02 -10.88 15.73
CA PRO A 17 14.78 -9.66 15.53
C PRO A 17 13.80 -8.52 15.79
N ALA A 18 14.14 -7.67 16.76
CA ALA A 18 13.40 -6.45 17.01
C ALA A 18 13.19 -5.81 15.64
N ALA A 19 11.92 -5.63 15.25
CA ALA A 19 11.62 -4.87 14.05
C ALA A 19 12.41 -3.57 14.18
N PRO A 20 13.26 -3.21 13.20
CA PRO A 20 14.09 -2.02 13.32
C PRO A 20 13.18 -0.86 13.69
N ALA A 21 13.61 -0.10 14.71
CA ALA A 21 12.90 1.10 15.13
C ALA A 21 12.58 1.91 13.87
N PRO A 22 11.33 2.34 13.67
CA PRO A 22 10.98 3.07 12.46
C PRO A 22 11.87 4.31 12.40
N ASP A 23 12.72 4.38 11.37
CA ASP A 23 13.52 5.56 11.08
C ASP A 23 12.60 6.79 11.10
N PRO A 24 12.89 7.84 11.90
CA PRO A 24 12.05 9.03 11.94
C PRO A 24 12.05 9.81 10.62
N GLY A 25 12.92 9.46 9.66
CA GLY A 25 12.91 9.95 8.28
C GLY A 25 12.11 9.09 7.29
N LEU A 26 11.61 7.93 7.71
CA LEU A 26 10.70 7.11 6.92
C LEU A 26 9.29 7.60 7.23
N TYR A 27 8.78 8.50 6.40
CA TYR A 27 7.36 8.80 6.37
C TYR A 27 6.61 7.46 6.27
N ARG A 28 6.01 7.04 7.38
CA ARG A 28 5.17 5.86 7.45
C ARG A 28 3.85 6.27 6.83
N LEU A 29 3.87 6.37 5.50
CA LEU A 29 2.79 6.80 4.64
C LEU A 29 1.75 5.69 4.62
N VAL A 30 1.03 5.53 5.73
CA VAL A 30 -0.11 4.61 5.81
C VAL A 30 -1.30 5.37 5.22
N TRP A 31 -1.38 5.41 3.90
CA TRP A 31 -2.58 5.84 3.21
C TRP A 31 -3.18 4.68 2.44
N SER A 32 -4.51 4.61 2.49
CA SER A 32 -5.30 3.72 1.66
C SER A 32 -5.89 4.53 0.52
N LEU A 33 -5.52 4.25 -0.74
CA LEU A 33 -6.22 4.83 -1.90
C LEU A 33 -6.91 3.73 -2.68
N ALA A 34 -8.15 4.01 -3.08
CA ALA A 34 -8.79 3.29 -4.16
C ALA A 34 -8.19 3.80 -5.47
N LEU A 35 -7.50 2.92 -6.18
CA LEU A 35 -6.91 3.21 -7.48
C LEU A 35 -7.77 2.58 -8.56
N PHE A 36 -8.00 3.30 -9.65
CA PHE A 36 -8.53 2.70 -10.86
C PHE A 36 -7.36 2.11 -11.65
N ALA A 37 -7.25 0.79 -11.66
CA ALA A 37 -6.22 0.06 -12.37
C ALA A 37 -6.71 -0.35 -13.75
N SER A 38 -5.95 0.00 -14.79
CA SER A 38 -6.18 -0.40 -16.18
C SER A 38 -4.99 -1.23 -16.67
N GLY A 39 -5.26 -2.48 -17.03
CA GLY A 39 -4.25 -3.42 -17.53
C GLY A 39 -4.21 -3.49 -19.06
N PRO A 40 -3.25 -4.24 -19.64
CA PRO A 40 -3.07 -4.34 -21.09
C PRO A 40 -4.23 -5.01 -21.85
N GLU A 41 -5.11 -5.77 -21.17
CA GLU A 41 -6.18 -6.56 -21.82
C GLU A 41 -7.60 -6.24 -21.32
N GLY A 42 -7.87 -5.09 -20.68
CA GLY A 42 -9.26 -4.88 -20.24
C GLY A 42 -9.65 -3.58 -19.58
N GLU A 43 -10.93 -3.58 -19.20
CA GLU A 43 -11.67 -2.51 -18.52
C GLU A 43 -11.04 -2.12 -17.18
N PRO A 44 -11.13 -0.83 -16.80
CA PRO A 44 -10.64 -0.35 -15.52
C PRO A 44 -11.34 -1.07 -14.38
N PHE A 45 -10.57 -1.42 -13.34
CA PHE A 45 -11.11 -2.02 -12.12
C PHE A 45 -10.55 -1.35 -10.87
N VAL A 46 -11.29 -1.44 -9.77
CA VAL A 46 -10.87 -0.86 -8.50
C VAL A 46 -9.83 -1.76 -7.84
N MET A 47 -8.71 -1.15 -7.46
CA MET A 47 -7.64 -1.75 -6.68
C MET A 47 -7.49 -0.98 -5.38
N LEU A 48 -7.75 -1.64 -4.26
CA LEU A 48 -7.50 -1.07 -2.94
C LEU A 48 -6.01 -1.16 -2.69
N SER A 49 -5.36 -0.03 -2.45
CA SER A 49 -3.92 0.05 -2.26
C SER A 49 -3.56 0.61 -0.89
N GLN A 50 -2.43 0.17 -0.34
CA GLN A 50 -1.80 0.73 0.84
C GLN A 50 -0.32 0.95 0.58
N ALA A 51 0.18 2.16 0.82
CA ALA A 51 1.61 2.43 0.66
C ALA A 51 2.44 1.71 1.74
N LEU A 52 3.48 1.00 1.28
CA LEU A 52 4.50 0.34 2.10
C LEU A 52 5.81 1.14 2.14
N GLY A 53 5.88 2.22 1.34
CA GLY A 53 7.03 3.11 1.17
C GLY A 53 6.79 4.05 -0.01
N ALA A 54 7.80 4.80 -0.42
CA ALA A 54 7.68 5.78 -1.50
C ALA A 54 7.31 5.17 -2.87
N GLU A 55 7.78 3.95 -3.15
CA GLU A 55 7.65 3.30 -4.47
C GLU A 55 6.92 1.96 -4.40
N ARG A 56 6.42 1.55 -3.23
CA ARG A 56 5.82 0.22 -3.02
C ARG A 56 4.41 0.36 -2.49
N LEU A 57 3.47 -0.28 -3.16
CA LEU A 57 2.08 -0.37 -2.73
C LEU A 57 1.71 -1.84 -2.50
N ALA A 58 1.18 -2.16 -1.33
CA ALA A 58 0.34 -3.34 -1.19
C ALA A 58 -0.97 -3.11 -1.93
N PHE A 59 -1.53 -4.15 -2.53
CA PHE A 59 -2.83 -4.05 -3.19
C PHE A 59 -3.75 -5.22 -2.86
N ARG A 60 -5.06 -4.97 -3.07
CA ARG A 60 -6.11 -5.97 -3.10
C ARG A 60 -7.09 -5.65 -4.23
N CYS A 61 -7.42 -6.65 -5.04
CA CYS A 61 -8.41 -6.55 -6.11
C CYS A 61 -9.19 -7.87 -6.26
N PHE A 62 -10.28 -7.82 -7.03
CA PHE A 62 -11.11 -9.00 -7.33
C PHE A 62 -10.93 -9.49 -8.78
N ARG A 63 -10.02 -8.85 -9.52
CA ARG A 63 -9.61 -9.26 -10.86
C ARG A 63 -8.29 -10.03 -10.81
N PRO A 64 -8.12 -11.05 -11.67
CA PRO A 64 -6.85 -11.72 -11.84
C PRO A 64 -5.77 -10.71 -12.26
N VAL A 65 -4.60 -10.81 -11.63
CA VAL A 65 -3.41 -10.03 -11.96
C VAL A 65 -2.21 -10.97 -11.97
N ALA A 66 -1.23 -10.70 -12.83
CA ALA A 66 -0.04 -11.53 -12.96
C ALA A 66 1.24 -10.78 -12.56
N VAL A 67 2.22 -11.50 -12.01
CA VAL A 67 3.55 -10.95 -11.73
C VAL A 67 4.21 -10.48 -13.02
N GLY A 68 4.86 -9.32 -12.98
CA GLY A 68 5.49 -8.67 -14.13
C GLY A 68 4.52 -7.87 -14.99
N GLN A 69 3.21 -7.93 -14.73
CA GLN A 69 2.22 -7.15 -15.46
C GLN A 69 2.27 -5.68 -15.03
N ARG A 70 2.21 -4.79 -16.02
CA ARG A 70 2.16 -3.34 -15.81
C ARG A 70 0.72 -2.87 -15.82
N TYR A 71 0.40 -1.97 -14.89
CA TYR A 71 -0.89 -1.33 -14.78
C TYR A 71 -0.72 0.18 -14.77
N ARG A 72 -1.61 0.86 -15.49
CA ARG A 72 -1.88 2.28 -15.26
C ARG A 72 -2.79 2.38 -14.05
N LEU A 73 -2.44 3.22 -13.09
CA LEU A 73 -3.15 3.44 -11.83
C LEU A 73 -3.56 4.90 -11.76
N ASP A 74 -4.84 5.17 -11.95
CA ASP A 74 -5.38 6.52 -11.78
C ASP A 74 -5.85 6.68 -10.31
N ALA A 75 -5.13 7.51 -9.57
CA ALA A 75 -5.41 7.84 -8.17
C ALA A 75 -6.22 9.13 -8.10
N GLU A 76 -7.40 9.08 -7.46
CA GLU A 76 -8.15 10.30 -7.16
C GLU A 76 -7.66 10.86 -5.82
N LEU A 77 -7.03 12.02 -5.87
CA LEU A 77 -6.48 12.74 -4.73
C LEU A 77 -7.30 14.01 -4.55
N SER A 78 -8.50 13.90 -3.96
CA SER A 78 -9.29 15.10 -3.62
C SER A 78 -8.63 15.84 -2.44
N PRO A 79 -8.37 17.16 -2.51
CA PRO A 79 -8.71 18.14 -3.56
C PRO A 79 -7.60 18.40 -4.61
N GLU A 80 -6.44 17.75 -4.52
CA GLU A 80 -5.25 17.96 -5.37
C GLU A 80 -5.38 17.50 -6.84
N GLY A 81 -6.46 16.80 -7.19
CA GLY A 81 -6.79 16.36 -8.55
C GLY A 81 -6.59 14.86 -8.77
N GLN A 82 -6.39 14.46 -10.02
CA GLN A 82 -6.07 13.08 -10.38
C GLN A 82 -4.56 12.92 -10.57
N LEU A 83 -3.99 11.85 -10.03
CA LEU A 83 -2.59 11.48 -10.23
C LEU A 83 -2.53 10.15 -10.97
N GLN A 84 -1.95 10.18 -12.16
CA GLN A 84 -1.71 8.98 -12.94
C GLN A 84 -0.36 8.39 -12.54
N LEU A 85 -0.36 7.13 -12.12
CA LEU A 85 0.81 6.36 -11.76
C LEU A 85 0.93 5.14 -12.67
N HIS A 86 2.14 4.59 -12.78
CA HIS A 86 2.39 3.31 -13.41
C HIS A 86 2.96 2.36 -12.37
N GLY A 87 2.51 1.11 -12.37
CA GLY A 87 2.95 0.11 -11.41
C GLY A 87 3.12 -1.27 -12.02
N VAL A 88 4.17 -1.98 -11.60
CA VAL A 88 4.45 -3.35 -12.00
C VAL A 88 4.18 -4.30 -10.84
N VAL A 89 3.41 -5.36 -11.07
CA VAL A 89 3.13 -6.35 -10.03
C VAL A 89 4.40 -7.12 -9.71
N ARG A 90 4.89 -7.01 -8.49
CA ARG A 90 6.07 -7.71 -7.99
C ARG A 90 5.74 -9.07 -7.40
N SER A 91 4.62 -9.15 -6.68
CA SER A 91 4.14 -10.38 -6.07
C SER A 91 2.62 -10.40 -6.09
N VAL A 92 2.05 -11.59 -6.20
CA VAL A 92 0.61 -11.80 -6.09
C VAL A 92 0.35 -13.13 -5.40
N PHE A 93 -0.66 -13.14 -4.54
CA PHE A 93 -1.21 -14.33 -3.93
C PHE A 93 -2.74 -14.26 -3.97
N LYS A 94 -3.37 -15.40 -4.24
CA LYS A 94 -4.82 -15.52 -4.22
C LYS A 94 -5.29 -15.85 -2.81
N SER A 95 -6.25 -15.08 -2.30
CA SER A 95 -6.88 -15.29 -1.00
C SER A 95 -8.40 -15.24 -1.17
N GLY A 96 -9.01 -16.43 -1.16
CA GLY A 96 -10.43 -16.62 -1.46
C GLY A 96 -10.79 -16.14 -2.86
N SER A 97 -11.72 -15.18 -2.94
CA SER A 97 -12.16 -14.52 -4.17
C SER A 97 -11.33 -13.27 -4.54
N SER A 98 -10.30 -12.94 -3.77
CA SER A 98 -9.47 -11.75 -3.99
C SER A 98 -8.03 -12.10 -4.34
N TYR A 99 -7.39 -11.21 -5.08
CA TYR A 99 -5.96 -11.20 -5.34
C TYR A 99 -5.34 -10.10 -4.50
N GLN A 100 -4.26 -10.43 -3.82
CA GLN A 100 -3.51 -9.51 -2.99
C GLN A 100 -2.04 -9.59 -3.37
N GLY A 101 -1.29 -8.52 -3.17
CA GLY A 101 0.09 -8.52 -3.59
C GLY A 101 0.77 -7.18 -3.41
N GLU A 102 1.88 -7.03 -4.12
CA GLU A 102 2.67 -5.82 -4.12
C GLU A 102 2.87 -5.29 -5.53
N LEU A 103 2.71 -3.99 -5.68
CA LEU A 103 3.06 -3.19 -6.84
C LEU A 103 4.31 -2.37 -6.54
N LEU A 104 5.24 -2.38 -7.49
CA LEU A 104 6.31 -1.40 -7.55
C LEU A 104 5.90 -0.27 -8.48
N LEU A 105 5.87 0.95 -7.97
CA LEU A 105 5.56 2.15 -8.73
C LEU A 105 6.76 2.56 -9.59
N GLU A 106 6.50 2.82 -10.86
CA GLU A 106 7.44 3.42 -11.81
C GLU A 106 7.23 4.95 -11.75
N LEU A 107 7.84 5.59 -10.76
CA LEU A 107 7.73 7.03 -10.55
C LEU A 107 8.87 7.76 -11.26
N ASP A 108 8.57 8.71 -12.13
CA ASP A 108 9.55 9.70 -12.53
C ASP A 108 9.84 10.68 -11.36
N PRO A 109 10.99 11.39 -11.37
CA PRO A 109 11.36 12.28 -10.27
C PRO A 109 10.33 13.37 -9.96
N ALA A 110 9.62 13.90 -10.96
CA ALA A 110 8.62 14.95 -10.76
C ALA A 110 7.34 14.36 -10.14
N THR A 111 6.88 13.20 -10.61
CA THR A 111 5.75 12.49 -10.01
C THR A 111 6.05 12.03 -8.60
N ARG A 112 7.27 11.55 -8.34
CA ARG A 112 7.73 11.20 -6.98
C ARG A 112 7.69 12.42 -6.05
N GLN A 113 8.23 13.55 -6.49
CA GLN A 113 8.23 14.78 -5.70
C GLN A 113 6.79 15.24 -5.41
N ARG A 114 5.92 15.24 -6.43
CA ARG A 114 4.51 15.62 -6.28
C ARG A 114 3.75 14.69 -5.33
N LEU A 115 4.03 13.39 -5.40
CA LEU A 115 3.47 12.41 -4.47
C LEU A 115 3.96 12.67 -3.04
N LEU A 116 5.24 12.97 -2.84
CA LEU A 116 5.76 13.36 -1.52
C LEU A 116 5.13 14.66 -1.00
N GLU A 117 4.90 15.65 -1.85
CA GLU A 117 4.26 16.93 -1.49
C GLU A 117 2.80 16.74 -1.06
N ILE A 118 2.03 15.94 -1.81
CA ILE A 118 0.64 15.58 -1.46
C ILE A 118 0.60 14.78 -0.15
N LEU A 119 1.62 13.96 0.09
CA LEU A 119 1.69 13.18 1.31
C LEU A 119 2.13 14.02 2.51
N ALA A 120 3.01 14.99 2.30
CA ALA A 120 3.36 15.98 3.31
C ALA A 120 2.15 16.86 3.68
N SER A 121 1.37 17.32 2.70
CA SER A 121 0.15 18.14 2.94
C SER A 121 -0.90 17.39 3.78
N ARG A 122 -0.97 16.06 3.63
CA ARG A 122 -1.90 15.20 4.39
C ARG A 122 -1.36 14.75 5.75
N SER A 123 -0.07 14.92 6.01
CA SER A 123 0.54 14.58 7.29
C SER A 123 0.28 15.62 8.39
N GLU A 124 -0.17 16.83 8.04
CA GLU A 124 -0.55 17.89 9.00
C GLU A 124 -2.05 17.86 9.35
N LYS A 125 -2.52 16.75 9.96
CA LYS A 125 -3.81 16.74 10.72
C LYS A 125 -4.00 15.51 11.61
N THR A 126 -2.96 15.13 12.34
CA THR A 126 -3.11 14.28 13.54
C THR A 126 -2.44 14.94 14.72
N ALA A 127 -3.02 16.05 15.17
CA ALA A 127 -2.80 16.63 16.49
C ALA A 127 -4.12 16.59 17.26
#